data_AF-A0A317Z7E4-F1
#
_entry.id   AF-A0A317Z7E4-F1
#
_cell.length_a   1.000
_cell.length_b   1.000
_cell.length_c   1.000
_cell.angle_alpha   90.00
_cell.angle_beta   90.00
_cell.angle_gamma   90.00
#
_symmetry.space_group_name_H-M   'P 1'
#
loop_
_entity.id
_entity.type
_entity.pdbx_description
1 polymer ?
#
loop_
_entity_poly.entity_id
_entity_poly.type
_entity_poly.pdbx_seq_one_letter_code
_entity_poly.pdbx_strand_id
1 'polypeptide(L)'
;ADTTVIKGDIYHYADVLRAMEGMDIAVYFLDPTKHSAKLTRALAKDLNLIAADNFGRAAAKQQVKEIIYVRGSQFDEETVKQLGAYGVPIRTTEHVVKRPHISVEFQTSKYNDIRIAHHIPRPQTWNLAQWIQQLRIWLTITPGTRVTVEQEGQQFKVYRKNSQQLWMQLELEMIDKDLYRLVMTKGRLARLNQGKCMQIEFRYIRQFDFVIAHVFNFIPSALWPIAYFVQVPLIQMMLRGFDTKCRIRHFQYRKQNGEDLRYTKD
;
A
#
# COMPACT_ATOMS: atom_id res chain seq x y z
N ALA A 1 -36.27 8.20 2.71
CA ALA A 1 -34.87 8.41 3.15
C ALA A 1 -34.01 8.36 1.91
N ASP A 2 -33.36 9.48 1.57
CA ASP A 2 -32.52 9.58 0.38
C ASP A 2 -31.16 8.95 0.67
N THR A 3 -31.11 7.62 0.57
CA THR A 3 -29.88 6.85 0.77
C THR A 3 -29.29 6.49 -0.58
N THR A 4 -28.06 6.96 -0.83
CA THR A 4 -27.29 6.58 -2.02
C THR A 4 -26.21 5.57 -1.62
N VAL A 5 -26.13 4.46 -2.34
CA VAL A 5 -25.08 3.45 -2.14
C VAL A 5 -23.99 3.63 -3.18
N ILE A 6 -22.78 3.95 -2.72
CA ILE A 6 -21.61 4.08 -3.58
C ILE A 6 -20.77 2.81 -3.48
N LYS A 7 -20.37 2.29 -4.65
CA LYS A 7 -19.48 1.14 -4.73
C LYS A 7 -18.04 1.60 -4.95
N GLY A 8 -17.14 1.17 -4.08
CA GLY A 8 -15.71 1.47 -4.17
C GLY A 8 -14.88 0.51 -3.34
N ASP A 9 -13.57 0.56 -3.55
CA ASP A 9 -12.59 -0.16 -2.74
C ASP A 9 -11.87 0.81 -1.80
N ILE A 10 -12.01 0.62 -0.48
CA ILE A 10 -11.40 1.50 0.54
C ILE A 10 -9.87 1.59 0.42
N TYR A 11 -9.26 0.56 -0.17
CA TYR A 11 -7.83 0.51 -0.40
C TYR A 11 -7.38 1.19 -1.70
N HIS A 12 -8.32 1.73 -2.49
CA HIS A 12 -8.06 2.50 -3.71
C HIS A 12 -8.38 3.98 -3.47
N TYR A 13 -7.35 4.84 -3.35
CA TYR A 13 -7.54 6.24 -2.98
C TYR A 13 -8.58 6.98 -3.84
N ALA A 14 -8.56 6.78 -5.17
CA ALA A 14 -9.50 7.46 -6.06
C ALA A 14 -10.98 7.05 -5.85
N ASP A 15 -11.25 5.85 -5.35
CA ASP A 15 -12.62 5.44 -5.03
C ASP A 15 -13.13 6.14 -3.77
N VAL A 16 -12.27 6.25 -2.75
CA VAL A 16 -12.59 6.96 -1.51
C VAL A 16 -12.76 8.46 -1.75
N LEU A 17 -11.90 9.04 -2.59
CA LEU A 17 -11.99 10.44 -2.98
C LEU A 17 -13.33 10.77 -3.66
N ARG A 18 -13.74 9.96 -4.65
CA ARG A 18 -15.05 10.13 -5.32
C ARG A 18 -16.21 9.90 -4.37
N ALA A 19 -16.10 8.92 -3.47
CA ALA A 19 -17.18 8.59 -2.54
C ALA A 19 -17.44 9.70 -1.50
N MET A 20 -16.48 10.59 -1.26
CA MET A 20 -16.57 11.70 -0.31
C MET A 20 -16.96 13.04 -0.97
N GLU A 21 -17.22 13.07 -2.28
CA GLU A 21 -17.60 14.29 -2.97
C GLU A 21 -18.91 14.87 -2.41
N GLY A 22 -18.87 16.14 -1.98
CA GLY A 22 -20.03 16.84 -1.40
C GLY A 22 -20.42 16.41 0.01
N MET A 23 -19.58 15.67 0.73
CA MET A 23 -19.87 15.21 2.10
C MET A 23 -19.38 16.21 3.16
N ASP A 24 -20.23 16.56 4.12
CA ASP A 24 -19.84 17.38 5.29
C ASP A 24 -19.24 16.56 6.42
N ILE A 25 -19.74 15.35 6.65
CA ILE A 25 -19.35 14.46 7.75
C ILE A 25 -19.05 13.08 7.18
N ALA A 26 -17.95 12.47 7.62
CA ALA A 26 -17.55 11.13 7.20
C ALA A 26 -17.42 10.17 8.39
N VAL A 27 -18.21 9.10 8.42
CA VAL A 27 -18.14 8.08 9.48
C VAL A 27 -17.19 6.96 9.06
N TYR A 28 -16.12 6.75 9.82
CA TYR A 28 -15.18 5.64 9.60
C TYR A 28 -15.52 4.46 10.51
N PHE A 29 -16.05 3.40 9.90
CA PHE A 29 -16.30 2.12 10.55
C PHE A 29 -15.83 0.98 9.63
N LEU A 30 -14.57 0.56 9.80
CA LEU A 30 -13.96 -0.48 8.98
C LEU A 30 -13.49 -1.65 9.85
N ASP A 31 -13.72 -2.88 9.39
CA ASP A 31 -13.05 -4.04 9.95
C ASP A 31 -11.71 -4.29 9.23
N PRO A 32 -10.56 -4.15 9.92
CA PRO A 32 -9.24 -4.27 9.29
C PRO A 32 -8.90 -5.70 8.86
N THR A 33 -9.68 -6.70 9.27
CA THR A 33 -9.47 -8.11 8.96
C THR A 33 -10.20 -8.57 7.70
N LYS A 34 -11.09 -7.74 7.13
CA LYS A 34 -11.80 -8.05 5.90
C LYS A 34 -10.96 -7.79 4.67
N HIS A 35 -11.00 -8.71 3.70
CA HIS A 35 -10.26 -8.61 2.45
C HIS A 35 -11.17 -8.49 1.23
N SER A 36 -10.85 -7.57 0.31
CA SER A 36 -11.61 -7.40 -0.93
C SER A 36 -11.06 -8.21 -2.12
N ALA A 37 -9.80 -8.64 -2.04
CA ALA A 37 -9.08 -9.36 -3.10
C ALA A 37 -9.07 -10.87 -2.88
N LYS A 38 -8.97 -11.67 -3.96
CA LYS A 38 -8.92 -13.15 -3.87
C LYS A 38 -7.77 -13.66 -3.02
N LEU A 39 -6.62 -13.03 -3.14
CA LEU A 39 -5.45 -13.33 -2.33
C LEU A 39 -4.92 -12.04 -1.75
N THR A 40 -4.90 -11.96 -0.43
CA THR A 40 -4.25 -10.84 0.27
C THR A 40 -3.02 -11.34 1.02
N ARG A 41 -1.87 -10.72 0.76
CA ARG A 41 -0.62 -10.91 1.48
C ARG A 41 -0.20 -9.60 2.14
N ALA A 42 -0.79 -9.32 3.30
CA ALA A 42 -0.56 -8.11 4.06
C ALA A 42 -0.84 -8.36 5.54
N LEU A 43 -0.24 -7.57 6.42
CA LEU A 43 -0.66 -7.51 7.82
C LEU A 43 -1.99 -6.75 7.91
N ALA A 44 -2.89 -7.18 8.80
CA ALA A 44 -4.15 -6.45 9.06
C ALA A 44 -3.90 -4.99 9.47
N LYS A 45 -2.81 -4.75 10.22
CA LYS A 45 -2.35 -3.41 10.59
C LYS A 45 -2.01 -2.55 9.37
N ASP A 46 -1.28 -3.09 8.39
CA ASP A 46 -0.87 -2.36 7.18
C ASP A 46 -2.09 -2.02 6.31
N LEU A 47 -3.02 -2.96 6.15
CA LEU A 47 -4.28 -2.71 5.44
C LEU A 47 -5.11 -1.63 6.12
N ASN A 48 -5.24 -1.71 7.45
CA ASN A 48 -5.94 -0.71 8.23
C ASN A 48 -5.34 0.69 8.05
N LEU A 49 -4.01 0.80 8.05
CA LEU A 49 -3.31 2.06 7.83
C LEU A 49 -3.50 2.59 6.41
N ILE A 50 -3.48 1.73 5.38
CA ILE A 50 -3.79 2.15 4.00
C ILE A 50 -5.21 2.72 3.92
N ALA A 51 -6.19 2.02 4.51
CA ALA A 51 -7.57 2.45 4.50
C ALA A 51 -7.79 3.76 5.27
N ALA A 52 -7.23 3.87 6.47
CA ALA A 52 -7.26 5.08 7.28
C ALA A 52 -6.59 6.26 6.57
N ASP A 53 -5.44 6.03 5.92
CA ASP A 53 -4.75 7.08 5.15
C ASP A 53 -5.56 7.53 3.94
N ASN A 54 -6.15 6.60 3.18
CA ASN A 54 -7.03 6.95 2.07
C ASN A 54 -8.22 7.79 2.53
N PHE A 55 -8.84 7.41 3.65
CA PHE A 55 -10.02 8.08 4.18
C PHE A 55 -9.68 9.49 4.70
N GLY A 56 -8.65 9.63 5.55
CA GLY A 56 -8.22 10.93 6.06
C GLY A 56 -7.76 11.87 4.94
N ARG A 57 -6.99 11.34 3.96
CA ARG A 57 -6.51 12.12 2.81
C ARG A 57 -7.66 12.56 1.90
N ALA A 58 -8.62 11.68 1.64
CA ALA A 58 -9.79 12.01 0.83
C ALA A 58 -10.68 13.04 1.53
N ALA A 59 -10.91 12.88 2.83
CA ALA A 59 -11.70 13.79 3.65
C ALA A 59 -11.11 15.21 3.62
N ALA A 60 -9.78 15.34 3.77
CA ALA A 60 -9.11 16.63 3.66
C ALA A 60 -9.24 17.22 2.26
N LYS A 61 -9.06 16.40 1.22
CA LYS A 61 -9.15 16.86 -0.18
C LYS A 61 -10.55 17.33 -0.55
N GLN A 62 -11.59 16.67 -0.03
CA GLN A 62 -13.00 17.00 -0.24
C GLN A 62 -13.57 17.98 0.79
N GLN A 63 -12.72 18.54 1.67
CA GLN A 63 -13.12 19.54 2.67
C GLN A 63 -14.21 19.06 3.63
N VAL A 64 -14.21 17.76 3.97
CA VAL A 64 -15.06 17.19 5.02
C VAL A 64 -14.78 17.92 6.34
N LYS A 65 -15.84 18.32 7.05
CA LYS A 65 -15.76 19.12 8.27
C LYS A 65 -15.39 18.30 9.50
N GLU A 66 -15.83 17.04 9.56
CA GLU A 66 -15.57 16.14 10.68
C GLU A 66 -15.51 14.68 10.23
N ILE A 67 -14.54 13.93 10.76
CA ILE A 67 -14.52 12.47 10.71
C ILE A 67 -15.02 11.91 12.05
N ILE A 68 -16.01 11.01 12.01
CA ILE A 68 -16.46 10.26 13.18
C ILE A 68 -15.83 8.87 13.15
N TYR A 69 -14.94 8.56 14.09
CA TYR A 69 -14.33 7.24 14.23
C TYR A 69 -15.10 6.35 15.20
N VAL A 70 -15.55 5.18 14.72
CA VAL A 70 -16.24 4.19 15.55
C VAL A 70 -15.23 3.20 16.15
N ARG A 71 -15.06 3.25 17.48
CA ARG A 71 -14.10 2.43 18.23
C ARG A 71 -14.41 0.94 18.20
N GLY A 72 -13.40 0.12 18.51
CA GLY A 72 -13.53 -1.33 18.70
C GLY A 72 -12.61 -2.16 17.83
N SER A 73 -11.61 -1.53 17.20
CA SER A 73 -10.47 -2.20 16.60
C SER A 73 -9.38 -2.49 17.62
N GLN A 74 -8.55 -3.49 17.33
CA GLN A 74 -7.24 -3.63 17.97
C GLN A 74 -6.22 -2.55 17.53
N PHE A 75 -6.54 -1.77 16.50
CA PHE A 75 -5.69 -0.70 15.95
C PHE A 75 -6.27 0.70 16.16
N ASP A 76 -7.11 0.91 17.19
CA ASP A 76 -7.84 2.18 17.39
C ASP A 76 -6.88 3.39 17.42
N GLU A 77 -5.79 3.30 18.18
CA GLU A 77 -4.83 4.40 18.34
C GLU A 77 -4.15 4.77 17.01
N GLU A 78 -3.62 3.78 16.28
CA GLU A 78 -2.97 4.06 15.01
C GLU A 78 -3.97 4.54 13.95
N THR A 79 -5.21 4.05 14.00
CA THR A 79 -6.28 4.48 13.08
C THR A 79 -6.61 5.95 13.27
N VAL A 80 -6.86 6.37 14.51
CA VAL A 80 -7.17 7.79 14.83
C VAL A 80 -6.00 8.69 14.46
N LYS A 81 -4.77 8.30 14.80
CA LYS A 81 -3.56 9.05 14.44
C LYS A 81 -3.43 9.21 12.92
N GLN A 82 -3.75 8.17 12.16
CA GLN A 82 -3.62 8.19 10.71
C GLN A 82 -4.75 8.94 10.00
N LEU A 83 -6.01 8.76 10.44
CA LEU A 83 -7.14 9.54 9.94
C LEU A 83 -6.88 11.05 10.10
N GLY A 84 -6.28 11.46 11.22
CA GLY A 84 -6.09 12.86 11.58
C GLY A 84 -4.85 13.49 10.94
N ALA A 85 -4.04 12.70 10.23
CA ALA A 85 -2.77 13.15 9.68
C ALA A 85 -2.88 14.30 8.65
N TYR A 86 -4.09 14.54 8.12
CA TYR A 86 -4.38 15.55 7.11
C TYR A 86 -5.13 16.77 7.64
N GLY A 87 -5.32 16.88 8.97
CA GLY A 87 -5.87 18.08 9.60
C GLY A 87 -7.41 18.14 9.68
N VAL A 88 -8.12 17.10 9.27
CA VAL A 88 -9.58 17.01 9.47
C VAL A 88 -9.86 16.69 10.94
N PRO A 89 -10.75 17.44 11.64
CA PRO A 89 -11.15 17.13 13.00
C PRO A 89 -11.71 15.71 13.13
N ILE A 90 -11.33 15.01 14.20
CA ILE A 90 -11.82 13.66 14.49
C ILE A 90 -12.54 13.65 15.82
N ARG A 91 -13.76 13.11 15.81
CA ARG A 91 -14.47 12.72 17.00
C ARG A 91 -14.55 11.20 17.08
N THR A 92 -14.20 10.67 18.23
CA THR A 92 -14.26 9.23 18.49
C THR A 92 -15.51 8.90 19.30
N THR A 93 -16.19 7.80 18.97
CA THR A 93 -17.37 7.37 19.75
C THR A 93 -16.99 6.94 21.16
N GLU A 94 -17.83 7.29 22.15
CA GLU A 94 -17.71 6.75 23.52
C GLU A 94 -18.02 5.25 23.54
N HIS A 95 -19.06 4.86 22.80
CA HIS A 95 -19.43 3.46 22.66
C HIS A 95 -18.45 2.71 21.76
N VAL A 96 -18.05 1.52 22.21
CA VAL A 96 -17.12 0.63 21.52
C VAL A 96 -17.90 -0.47 20.83
N VAL A 97 -17.81 -0.55 19.51
CA VAL A 97 -18.44 -1.60 18.71
C VAL A 97 -17.40 -2.68 18.41
N LYS A 98 -17.47 -3.79 19.16
CA LYS A 98 -16.55 -4.92 18.96
C LYS A 98 -16.68 -5.48 17.54
N ARG A 99 -15.53 -5.72 16.90
CA ARG A 99 -15.44 -6.31 15.56
C ARG A 99 -15.16 -7.81 15.71
N PRO A 100 -16.09 -8.70 15.38
CA PRO A 100 -15.85 -10.14 15.49
C PRO A 100 -14.75 -10.53 14.51
N HIS A 101 -13.85 -11.43 14.93
CA HIS A 101 -12.90 -12.02 14.00
C HIS A 101 -13.65 -12.81 12.93
N ILE A 102 -13.51 -12.39 11.67
CA ILE A 102 -14.05 -13.11 10.53
C ILE A 102 -12.91 -13.90 9.92
N SER A 103 -13.11 -15.21 9.80
CA SER A 103 -12.18 -16.07 9.07
C SER A 103 -12.15 -15.65 7.61
N VAL A 104 -11.03 -15.05 7.23
CA VAL A 104 -10.72 -14.52 5.89
C VAL A 104 -11.00 -15.54 4.78
N GLU A 105 -10.81 -16.83 5.08
CA GLU A 105 -10.95 -17.96 4.16
C GLU A 105 -12.36 -18.09 3.57
N PHE A 106 -13.40 -17.63 4.28
CA PHE A 106 -14.79 -17.68 3.80
C PHE A 106 -15.22 -16.41 3.05
N GLN A 107 -14.32 -15.43 2.91
CA GLN A 107 -14.65 -14.18 2.23
C GLN A 107 -14.53 -14.34 0.71
N THR A 108 -15.65 -14.25 0.01
CA THR A 108 -15.67 -14.30 -1.45
C THR A 108 -15.11 -12.99 -2.03
N SER A 109 -14.12 -13.10 -2.90
CA SER A 109 -13.63 -11.98 -3.70
C SER A 109 -14.44 -11.83 -4.98
N LYS A 110 -14.65 -10.60 -5.43
CA LYS A 110 -15.35 -10.34 -6.70
C LYS A 110 -14.50 -10.68 -7.92
N TYR A 111 -13.18 -10.55 -7.79
CA TYR A 111 -12.22 -10.75 -8.87
C TYR A 111 -11.13 -11.73 -8.43
N ASN A 112 -10.47 -12.36 -9.39
CA ASN A 112 -9.27 -13.17 -9.14
C ASN A 112 -8.02 -12.29 -8.99
N ASP A 113 -8.11 -11.25 -8.18
CA ASP A 113 -7.05 -10.28 -7.96
C ASP A 113 -6.21 -10.59 -6.71
N ILE A 114 -5.00 -10.05 -6.73
CA ILE A 114 -4.00 -10.19 -5.67
C ILE A 114 -3.77 -8.80 -5.07
N ARG A 115 -3.71 -8.76 -3.74
CA ARG A 115 -3.25 -7.60 -2.98
C ARG A 115 -2.04 -7.97 -2.14
N ILE A 116 -0.99 -7.16 -2.19
CA ILE A 116 0.20 -7.32 -1.36
C ILE A 116 0.47 -5.98 -0.70
N ALA A 117 0.70 -5.96 0.62
CA ALA A 117 1.19 -4.76 1.29
C ALA A 117 2.34 -5.14 2.23
N HIS A 118 3.37 -4.30 2.25
CA HIS A 118 4.53 -4.48 3.09
C HIS A 118 5.07 -3.11 3.50
N HIS A 119 5.16 -2.84 4.81
CA HIS A 119 5.80 -1.64 5.31
C HIS A 119 7.33 -1.82 5.38
N ILE A 120 8.06 -0.76 5.03
CA ILE A 120 9.51 -0.74 4.96
C ILE A 120 9.98 0.55 5.66
N PRO A 121 10.90 0.47 6.65
CA PRO A 121 11.41 1.68 7.28
C PRO A 121 12.05 2.59 6.24
N ARG A 122 11.82 3.88 6.36
CA ARG A 122 12.41 4.86 5.47
C ARG A 122 13.78 5.25 6.03
N PRO A 123 14.89 5.06 5.30
CA PRO A 123 16.16 5.66 5.72
C PRO A 123 16.01 7.18 5.80
N GLN A 124 16.41 7.80 6.91
CA GLN A 124 16.15 9.22 7.18
C GLN A 124 16.73 10.17 6.12
N THR A 125 17.78 9.73 5.43
CA THR A 125 18.44 10.45 4.34
C THR A 125 17.64 10.49 3.03
N TRP A 126 16.55 9.74 2.90
CA TRP A 126 15.79 9.60 1.66
C TRP A 126 14.36 10.14 1.79
N ASN A 127 13.97 11.06 0.93
CA ASN A 127 12.55 11.35 0.69
C ASN A 127 11.88 10.20 -0.10
N LEU A 128 10.56 10.25 -0.28
CA LEU A 128 9.82 9.16 -0.93
C LEU A 128 10.24 8.94 -2.40
N ALA A 129 10.49 10.01 -3.16
CA ALA A 129 10.97 9.90 -4.53
C ALA A 129 12.35 9.21 -4.60
N GLN A 130 13.28 9.61 -3.73
CA GLN A 130 14.59 8.97 -3.60
C GLN A 130 14.46 7.51 -3.17
N TRP A 131 13.56 7.19 -2.24
CA TRP A 131 13.29 5.83 -1.82
C TRP A 131 12.84 4.94 -3.00
N ILE A 132 11.93 5.44 -3.86
CA ILE A 132 11.48 4.73 -5.07
C ILE A 132 12.64 4.53 -6.05
N GLN A 133 13.51 5.54 -6.22
CA GLN A 133 14.72 5.40 -7.03
C GLN A 133 15.67 4.33 -6.48
N GLN A 134 15.82 4.25 -5.16
CA GLN A 134 16.67 3.23 -4.53
C GLN A 134 16.08 1.83 -4.65
N LEU A 135 14.75 1.69 -4.61
CA LEU A 135 14.08 0.43 -4.93
C LEU A 135 14.35 0.02 -6.39
N ARG A 136 14.23 0.93 -7.35
CA ARG A 136 14.53 0.68 -8.77
C ARG A 136 15.97 0.20 -8.97
N ILE A 137 16.93 0.90 -8.38
CA ILE A 137 18.36 0.55 -8.43
C ILE A 137 18.56 -0.83 -7.81
N TRP A 138 18.01 -1.08 -6.63
CA TRP A 138 18.12 -2.38 -5.95
C TRP A 138 17.56 -3.52 -6.79
N LEU A 139 16.36 -3.35 -7.35
CA LEU A 139 15.76 -4.33 -8.25
C LEU A 139 16.69 -4.68 -9.42
N THR A 140 17.41 -3.69 -9.96
CA THR A 140 18.29 -3.86 -11.11
C THR A 140 19.62 -4.52 -10.75
N ILE A 141 20.31 -4.05 -9.70
CA ILE A 141 21.68 -4.49 -9.42
C ILE A 141 21.73 -5.78 -8.60
N THR A 142 20.69 -6.10 -7.83
CA THR A 142 20.72 -7.26 -6.93
C THR A 142 20.59 -8.56 -7.73
N PRO A 143 21.51 -9.53 -7.61
CA PRO A 143 21.45 -10.77 -8.40
C PRO A 143 20.16 -11.58 -8.18
N GLY A 144 19.64 -11.61 -6.95
CA GLY A 144 18.47 -12.41 -6.57
C GLY A 144 17.11 -11.96 -7.15
N THR A 145 17.00 -10.75 -7.69
CA THR A 145 15.72 -10.18 -8.15
C THR A 145 15.29 -10.67 -9.53
N ARG A 146 16.25 -11.15 -10.34
CA ARG A 146 16.04 -11.62 -11.73
C ARG A 146 15.38 -10.61 -12.67
N VAL A 147 15.28 -9.33 -12.28
CA VAL A 147 14.69 -8.25 -13.07
C VAL A 147 15.65 -7.08 -13.25
N THR A 148 15.53 -6.39 -14.37
CA THR A 148 16.20 -5.10 -14.64
C THR A 148 15.12 -4.05 -14.78
N VAL A 149 15.30 -2.88 -14.13
CA VAL A 149 14.34 -1.79 -14.18
C VAL A 149 14.99 -0.55 -14.78
N GLU A 150 14.61 -0.26 -16.01
CA GLU A 150 14.97 0.97 -16.71
C GLU A 150 13.90 2.03 -16.46
N GLN A 151 14.32 3.29 -16.38
CA GLN A 151 13.41 4.41 -16.25
C GLN A 151 13.75 5.47 -17.29
N GLU A 152 12.71 5.92 -17.99
CA GLU A 152 12.76 6.99 -18.98
C GLU A 152 11.64 7.98 -18.65
N GLY A 153 11.99 9.15 -18.11
CA GLY A 153 11.02 10.09 -17.56
C GLY A 153 10.17 9.45 -16.45
N GLN A 154 8.85 9.42 -16.64
CA GLN A 154 7.88 8.79 -15.72
C GLN A 154 7.66 7.30 -16.01
N GLN A 155 8.22 6.77 -17.09
CA GLN A 155 7.99 5.40 -17.52
C GLN A 155 9.03 4.46 -16.93
N PHE A 156 8.57 3.38 -16.28
CA PHE A 156 9.39 2.31 -15.72
C PHE A 156 9.20 1.05 -16.56
N LYS A 157 10.27 0.56 -17.18
CA LYS A 157 10.28 -0.68 -17.97
C LYS A 157 10.98 -1.77 -17.16
N VAL A 158 10.27 -2.85 -16.86
CA VAL A 158 10.79 -4.00 -16.10
C VAL A 158 11.04 -5.14 -17.06
N TYR A 159 12.28 -5.60 -17.14
CA TYR A 159 12.73 -6.69 -17.99
C TYR A 159 13.18 -7.88 -17.15
N ARG A 160 13.07 -9.09 -17.72
CA ARG A 160 13.68 -10.29 -17.13
C ARG A 160 15.17 -10.34 -17.51
N LYS A 161 16.08 -10.43 -16.53
CA LYS A 161 17.54 -10.34 -16.75
C LYS A 161 18.07 -11.30 -17.82
N ASN A 162 17.64 -12.55 -17.81
CA ASN A 162 18.21 -13.59 -18.67
C ASN A 162 17.70 -13.57 -20.11
N SER A 163 16.53 -12.97 -20.36
CA SER A 163 15.90 -13.01 -21.69
C SER A 163 15.69 -11.64 -22.31
N GLN A 164 16.04 -10.55 -21.61
CA GLN A 164 15.73 -9.16 -21.94
C GLN A 164 14.25 -8.93 -22.33
N GLN A 165 13.38 -9.85 -21.91
CA GLN A 165 11.97 -9.81 -22.25
C GLN A 165 11.29 -8.75 -21.39
N LEU A 166 10.61 -7.80 -22.03
CA LEU A 166 9.76 -6.84 -21.33
C LEU A 166 8.66 -7.58 -20.56
N TRP A 167 8.69 -7.45 -19.24
CA TRP A 167 7.76 -8.12 -18.35
C TRP A 167 6.57 -7.23 -18.03
N MET A 168 6.83 -5.96 -17.76
CA MET A 168 5.81 -4.92 -17.57
C MET A 168 6.38 -3.51 -17.81
N GLN A 169 5.49 -2.61 -18.18
CA GLN A 169 5.71 -1.18 -18.30
C GLN A 169 4.73 -0.49 -17.35
N LEU A 170 5.27 0.38 -16.53
CA LEU A 170 4.55 1.13 -15.51
C LEU A 170 4.74 2.62 -15.78
N GLU A 171 3.73 3.42 -15.47
CA GLU A 171 3.79 4.88 -15.49
C GLU A 171 3.71 5.39 -14.05
N LEU A 172 4.68 6.23 -13.67
CA LEU A 172 4.76 6.84 -12.35
C LEU A 172 3.91 8.10 -12.31
N GLU A 173 2.97 8.11 -11.39
CA GLU A 173 2.12 9.24 -11.04
C GLU A 173 2.47 9.69 -9.61
N MET A 174 2.67 11.00 -9.43
CA MET A 174 2.77 11.62 -8.11
C MET A 174 1.38 12.13 -7.73
N ILE A 175 0.74 11.49 -6.77
CA ILE A 175 -0.58 11.89 -6.27
C ILE A 175 -0.41 13.09 -5.34
N ASP A 176 0.58 12.98 -4.44
CA ASP A 176 1.12 14.08 -3.66
C ASP A 176 2.52 13.72 -3.10
N LYS A 177 3.07 14.60 -2.26
CA LYS A 177 4.41 14.46 -1.69
C LYS A 177 4.64 13.14 -0.90
N ASP A 178 3.58 12.54 -0.37
CA ASP A 178 3.66 11.33 0.47
C ASP A 178 3.02 10.10 -0.20
N LEU A 179 2.54 10.22 -1.44
CA LEU A 179 1.90 9.12 -2.16
C LEU A 179 2.26 9.15 -3.65
N TYR A 180 2.99 8.12 -4.08
CA TYR A 180 3.31 7.86 -5.47
C TYR A 180 2.63 6.56 -5.91
N ARG A 181 2.27 6.49 -7.19
CA ARG A 181 1.62 5.32 -7.78
C ARG A 181 2.29 4.95 -9.10
N LEU A 182 2.61 3.68 -9.27
CA LEU A 182 2.98 3.09 -10.55
C LEU A 182 1.76 2.37 -11.11
N VAL A 183 1.31 2.77 -12.30
CA VAL A 183 0.17 2.15 -12.99
C VAL A 183 0.67 1.32 -14.16
N MET A 184 0.30 0.04 -14.22
CA MET A 184 0.69 -0.82 -15.35
C MET A 184 -0.04 -0.41 -16.63
N THR A 185 0.72 -0.01 -17.65
CA THR A 185 0.22 0.39 -18.97
C THR A 185 0.40 -0.70 -20.02
N LYS A 186 1.43 -1.54 -19.87
CA LYS A 186 1.73 -2.66 -20.79
C LYS A 186 2.40 -3.81 -20.05
N GLY A 187 2.27 -5.03 -20.53
CA GLY A 187 3.09 -6.15 -20.04
C GLY A 187 2.42 -7.50 -20.09
N ARG A 188 3.17 -8.49 -19.63
CA ARG A 188 2.77 -9.91 -19.59
C ARG A 188 2.51 -10.41 -18.18
N LEU A 189 2.85 -9.64 -17.13
CA LEU A 189 2.72 -10.10 -15.74
C LEU A 189 1.26 -10.15 -15.27
N ALA A 190 0.49 -9.12 -15.62
CA ALA A 190 -0.91 -8.95 -15.24
C ALA A 190 -1.79 -8.73 -16.48
N ARG A 191 -3.06 -9.05 -16.36
CA ARG A 191 -4.07 -8.72 -17.37
C ARG A 191 -4.37 -7.22 -17.31
N LEU A 192 -4.46 -6.59 -18.48
CA LEU A 192 -5.01 -5.25 -18.62
C LEU A 192 -6.50 -5.41 -18.89
N ASN A 193 -7.33 -5.01 -17.93
CA ASN A 193 -8.78 -4.99 -18.10
C ASN A 193 -9.27 -3.54 -18.07
N GLN A 194 -10.33 -3.22 -18.81
CA GLN A 194 -10.94 -1.89 -18.79
C GLN A 194 -11.32 -1.53 -17.34
N GLY A 195 -10.61 -0.55 -16.76
CA GLY A 195 -10.81 -0.07 -15.39
C GLY A 195 -10.05 -0.81 -14.27
N LYS A 196 -9.33 -1.91 -14.53
CA LYS A 196 -8.47 -2.58 -13.53
C LYS A 196 -7.15 -3.06 -14.13
N CYS A 197 -6.11 -2.30 -13.86
CA CYS A 197 -4.72 -2.62 -14.14
C CYS A 197 -3.95 -2.74 -12.83
N MET A 198 -2.87 -3.53 -12.83
CA MET A 198 -1.99 -3.66 -11.66
C MET A 198 -1.44 -2.28 -11.30
N GLN A 199 -1.54 -1.94 -10.01
CA GLN A 199 -1.01 -0.70 -9.47
C GLN A 199 -0.07 -1.02 -8.31
N ILE A 200 0.97 -0.20 -8.15
CA ILE A 200 1.88 -0.23 -7.01
C ILE A 200 1.89 1.17 -6.40
N GLU A 201 1.37 1.31 -5.19
CA GLU A 201 1.46 2.53 -4.41
C GLU A 201 2.66 2.47 -3.46
N PHE A 202 3.36 3.59 -3.37
CA PHE A 202 4.36 3.85 -2.33
C PHE A 202 3.87 5.01 -1.49
N ARG A 203 3.59 4.72 -0.23
CA ARG A 203 2.95 5.67 0.69
C ARG A 203 3.83 5.90 1.89
N TYR A 204 4.28 7.13 2.10
CA TYR A 204 5.02 7.49 3.30
C TYR A 204 4.07 7.80 4.45
N ILE A 205 4.10 6.97 5.48
CA ILE A 205 3.32 7.17 6.70
C ILE A 205 4.18 7.91 7.72
N ARG A 206 4.09 9.25 7.69
CA ARG A 206 4.88 10.17 8.54
C ARG A 206 4.84 9.81 10.02
N GLN A 207 3.65 9.45 10.51
CA GLN A 207 3.39 9.20 11.92
C GLN A 207 4.12 7.99 12.50
N PHE A 208 4.61 7.10 11.64
CA PHE A 208 5.32 5.87 12.01
C PHE A 208 6.66 5.71 11.27
N ASP A 209 7.09 6.73 10.53
CA ASP A 209 8.33 6.81 9.74
C ASP A 209 8.67 5.58 8.87
N PHE A 210 7.68 5.08 8.13
CA PHE A 210 7.90 4.02 7.14
C PHE A 210 7.15 4.28 5.83
N VAL A 211 7.59 3.60 4.78
CA VAL A 211 6.90 3.54 3.49
C VAL A 211 6.13 2.24 3.39
N ILE A 212 4.85 2.29 3.08
CA ILE A 212 4.08 1.11 2.67
C ILE A 212 4.20 0.97 1.16
N ALA A 213 4.72 -0.18 0.70
CA ALA A 213 4.61 -0.61 -0.68
C ALA A 213 3.36 -1.49 -0.81
N HIS A 214 2.40 -1.05 -1.63
CA HIS A 214 1.08 -1.68 -1.77
C HIS A 214 0.80 -2.01 -3.24
N VAL A 215 0.74 -3.30 -3.55
CA VAL A 215 0.33 -3.83 -4.85
C VAL A 215 -1.15 -4.18 -4.81
N PHE A 216 -1.95 -3.68 -5.74
CA PHE A 216 -3.38 -3.96 -5.83
C PHE A 216 -3.89 -3.92 -7.27
N ASN A 217 -5.15 -4.34 -7.47
CA ASN A 217 -5.74 -4.59 -8.80
C ASN A 217 -4.87 -5.53 -9.66
N PHE A 218 -4.06 -6.37 -9.04
CA PHE A 218 -3.17 -7.29 -9.73
C PHE A 218 -3.92 -8.56 -10.10
N ILE A 219 -4.43 -8.62 -11.33
CA ILE A 219 -5.00 -9.84 -11.90
C ILE A 219 -3.91 -10.54 -12.71
N PRO A 220 -3.38 -11.70 -12.27
CA PRO A 220 -2.30 -12.36 -12.97
C PRO A 220 -2.72 -12.84 -14.37
N SER A 221 -1.81 -12.73 -15.32
CA SER A 221 -1.98 -13.35 -16.64
C SER A 221 -1.83 -14.87 -16.58
N ALA A 222 -0.97 -15.36 -15.68
CA ALA A 222 -0.68 -16.77 -15.46
C ALA A 222 -1.86 -17.52 -14.82
N LEU A 223 -1.83 -18.85 -14.92
CA LEU A 223 -2.75 -19.72 -14.20
C LEU A 223 -2.61 -19.51 -12.69
N TRP A 224 -3.71 -19.66 -11.96
CA TRP A 224 -3.77 -19.30 -10.54
C TRP A 224 -2.74 -20.01 -9.65
N PRO A 225 -2.47 -21.33 -9.81
CA PRO A 225 -1.39 -21.97 -9.05
C PRO A 225 -0.01 -21.36 -9.31
N ILE A 226 0.29 -20.98 -10.55
CA ILE A 226 1.57 -20.35 -10.91
C ILE A 226 1.67 -18.96 -10.27
N ALA A 227 0.59 -18.17 -10.33
CA ALA A 227 0.55 -16.87 -9.68
C ALA A 227 0.75 -17.00 -8.15
N TYR A 228 0.07 -17.96 -7.53
CA TYR A 228 0.12 -18.22 -6.10
C TYR A 228 1.49 -18.71 -5.62
N PHE A 229 2.11 -19.68 -6.30
CA PHE A 229 3.36 -20.30 -5.86
C PHE A 229 4.62 -19.61 -6.38
N VAL A 230 4.53 -18.82 -7.46
CA VAL A 230 5.70 -18.19 -8.09
C VAL A 230 5.65 -16.68 -8.04
N GLN A 231 4.61 -16.06 -8.59
CA GLN A 231 4.56 -14.59 -8.73
C GLN A 231 4.46 -13.89 -7.37
N VAL A 232 3.57 -14.36 -6.50
CA VAL A 232 3.36 -13.76 -5.18
C VAL A 232 4.60 -13.88 -4.28
N PRO A 233 5.20 -15.07 -4.10
CA PRO A 233 6.43 -15.19 -3.30
C PRO A 233 7.59 -14.40 -3.89
N LEU A 234 7.72 -14.32 -5.23
CA LEU A 234 8.75 -13.51 -5.87
C LEU A 234 8.62 -12.02 -5.53
N ILE A 235 7.41 -11.45 -5.62
CA ILE A 235 7.15 -10.05 -5.26
C ILE A 235 7.44 -9.82 -3.77
N GLN A 236 6.98 -10.71 -2.89
CA GLN A 236 7.24 -10.61 -1.46
C GLN A 236 8.73 -10.70 -1.13
N MET A 237 9.45 -11.61 -1.78
CA MET A 237 10.90 -11.75 -1.63
C MET A 237 11.62 -10.47 -2.05
N MET A 238 11.20 -9.84 -3.16
CA MET A 238 11.78 -8.56 -3.59
C MET A 238 11.54 -7.44 -2.57
N LEU A 239 10.31 -7.30 -2.06
CA LEU A 239 9.99 -6.30 -1.03
C LEU A 239 10.76 -6.54 0.27
N ARG A 240 10.85 -7.80 0.73
CA ARG A 240 11.60 -8.17 1.93
C ARG A 240 13.11 -7.95 1.77
N GLY A 241 13.68 -8.28 0.61
CA GLY A 241 15.10 -8.04 0.35
C GLY A 241 15.45 -6.55 0.37
N PHE A 242 14.57 -5.70 -0.19
CA PHE A 242 14.75 -4.26 -0.10
C PHE A 242 14.52 -3.72 1.33
N ASP A 243 13.56 -4.29 2.06
CA ASP A 243 13.32 -3.99 3.47
C ASP A 243 14.58 -4.22 4.31
N THR A 244 15.22 -5.39 4.18
CA THR A 244 16.50 -5.68 4.85
C THR A 244 17.56 -4.63 4.55
N LYS A 245 17.71 -4.20 3.28
CA LYS A 245 18.65 -3.14 2.91
C LYS A 245 18.31 -1.81 3.59
N CYS A 246 17.04 -1.43 3.64
CA CYS A 246 16.59 -0.20 4.30
C CYS A 246 16.84 -0.25 5.81
N ARG A 247 16.55 -1.38 6.46
CA ARG A 247 16.83 -1.60 7.90
C ARG A 247 18.31 -1.48 8.24
N ILE A 248 19.19 -2.11 7.45
CA ILE A 248 20.64 -2.00 7.65
C ILE A 248 21.09 -0.54 7.57
N ARG A 249 20.65 0.20 6.55
CA ARG A 249 21.01 1.62 6.38
C ARG A 249 20.46 2.49 7.51
N HIS A 250 19.22 2.25 7.93
CA HIS A 250 18.59 2.96 9.03
C HIS A 250 19.35 2.72 10.36
N PHE A 251 19.74 1.47 10.64
CA PHE A 251 20.58 1.11 11.78
C PHE A 251 21.95 1.79 11.74
N GLN A 252 22.65 1.74 10.59
CA GLN A 252 23.95 2.38 10.41
C GLN A 252 23.90 3.89 10.67
N TYR A 253 22.86 4.55 10.16
CA TYR A 253 22.65 5.98 10.39
C TYR A 253 22.45 6.30 11.87
N ARG A 254 21.59 5.56 12.59
CA ARG A 254 21.37 5.77 14.03
C ARG A 254 22.63 5.53 14.85
N LYS A 255 23.40 4.49 14.51
CA LYS A 255 24.71 4.22 15.13
C LYS A 255 25.71 5.35 14.90
N GLN A 256 25.76 5.93 13.70
CA GLN A 256 26.64 7.07 13.38
C GLN A 256 26.26 8.34 14.15
N ASN A 257 24.97 8.51 14.50
CA ASN A 257 24.48 9.65 15.27
C ASN A 257 24.47 9.40 16.79
N GLY A 258 25.22 8.40 17.28
CA GLY A 258 25.48 8.22 18.70
C GLY A 258 24.39 7.47 19.49
N GLU A 259 23.43 6.83 18.83
CA GLU A 259 22.48 5.96 19.52
C GLU A 259 23.13 4.59 19.82
N ASP A 260 23.12 4.18 21.10
CA ASP A 260 23.59 2.84 21.51
C ASP A 260 22.58 1.77 21.08
N LEU A 261 22.80 1.23 19.89
CA LEU A 261 21.97 0.16 19.33
C LEU A 261 22.69 -1.17 19.45
N ARG A 262 22.32 -1.97 20.45
CA ARG A 262 22.69 -3.39 20.52
C ARG A 262 21.80 -4.22 19.61
N TYR A 263 22.41 -5.17 18.90
CA TYR A 263 21.70 -6.12 18.05
C TYR A 263 21.05 -7.17 18.97
N THR A 264 19.75 -7.05 19.24
CA THR A 264 19.01 -8.15 19.86
C THR A 264 18.70 -9.18 18.78
N LYS A 265 19.46 -10.29 18.79
CA LYS A 265 19.05 -11.53 18.13
C LYS A 265 18.13 -12.26 19.10
N ASP A 266 16.88 -11.84 19.16
CA ASP A 266 15.81 -12.65 19.75
C ASP A 266 14.98 -13.25 18.60
#